data_AF-A0A6I1HL10-F1
#
_entry.id   AF-A0A6I1HL10-F1
#
_cell.length_a   1.000
_cell.length_b   1.000
_cell.length_c   1.000
_cell.angle_alpha   90.00
_cell.angle_beta   90.00
_cell.angle_gamma   90.00
#
_symmetry.space_group_name_H-M   'P 1'
#
loop_
_entity.id
_entity.type
_entity.pdbx_description
1 polymer ?
#
loop_
_entity_poly.entity_id
_entity_poly.type
_entity_poly.pdbx_seq_one_letter_code
_entity_poly.pdbx_strand_id
1 'polypeptide(L)'
;MLLPAHLAHISVQQDWQHSAPYPPLGFNPFSEGALGNGDTYGLYWPIGREASEPIVVETWHDEWRLQPNFSSLAAFLRAHAAAGDAEDEDEEGYVALPTLADDPASPRAAFLAARESIARQNPAAAIALLEAALALLPEYTDALALLHGQYVRAGRTDEAVRVAIQAIISPPSFGGPPLKALQWLRTQPVPQTERDPIWRACGQLSLNFGGSKENADYPVLLAAIDTYLEQGNYRCASTLMQTYAELMSAETVSFQERYGFDPATFIARQLAVSAALPQGSRDPARLWSNGLA
;
A
#
# COMPACT_ATOMS: atom_id res chain seq x y z
N MET A 1 -13.93 -9.50 -2.18
CA MET A 1 -12.60 -10.01 -1.80
C MET A 1 -12.58 -11.53 -1.88
N LEU A 2 -11.60 -12.10 -2.58
CA LEU A 2 -11.39 -13.55 -2.67
C LEU A 2 -10.72 -14.05 -1.39
N LEU A 3 -11.29 -15.08 -0.75
CA LEU A 3 -10.66 -15.72 0.41
C LEU A 3 -9.49 -16.62 -0.05
N PRO A 4 -8.36 -16.64 0.68
CA PRO A 4 -7.23 -17.50 0.33
C PRO A 4 -7.56 -18.98 0.57
N ALA A 5 -6.99 -19.88 -0.26
CA ALA A 5 -7.28 -21.31 -0.19
C ALA A 5 -7.00 -21.96 1.18
N HIS A 6 -6.00 -21.46 1.90
CA HIS A 6 -5.54 -22.01 3.19
C HIS A 6 -6.08 -21.26 4.42
N LEU A 7 -7.19 -20.53 4.28
CA LEU A 7 -7.76 -19.71 5.36
C LEU A 7 -8.03 -20.50 6.65
N ALA A 8 -8.42 -21.79 6.54
CA ALA A 8 -8.70 -22.64 7.70
C ALA A 8 -7.46 -22.97 8.56
N HIS A 9 -6.25 -22.63 8.09
CA HIS A 9 -4.99 -22.84 8.80
C HIS A 9 -4.54 -21.61 9.61
N ILE A 10 -5.34 -20.54 9.62
CA ILE A 10 -5.08 -19.34 10.42
C ILE A 10 -6.32 -18.91 11.20
N SER A 11 -6.08 -18.24 12.32
CA SER A 11 -7.10 -17.71 13.21
C SER A 11 -7.28 -16.22 12.92
N VAL A 12 -8.01 -15.93 11.85
CA VAL A 12 -8.38 -14.54 11.46
C VAL A 12 -9.34 -13.92 12.45
N GLN A 13 -9.19 -12.62 12.68
CA GLN A 13 -10.12 -11.87 13.51
C GLN A 13 -11.44 -11.60 12.78
N GLN A 14 -12.47 -12.41 13.03
CA GLN A 14 -13.75 -12.32 12.31
C GLN A 14 -14.57 -11.06 12.65
N ASP A 15 -14.39 -10.50 13.84
CA ASP A 15 -15.05 -9.26 14.27
C ASP A 15 -14.24 -8.00 13.92
N TRP A 16 -13.16 -8.15 13.16
CA TRP A 16 -12.32 -7.04 12.73
C TRP A 16 -13.11 -6.03 11.90
N GLN A 17 -13.03 -4.77 12.32
CA GLN A 17 -13.65 -3.65 11.64
C GLN A 17 -12.60 -2.59 11.33
N HIS A 18 -12.62 -2.09 10.11
CA HIS A 18 -11.79 -0.96 9.73
C HIS A 18 -12.37 0.33 10.33
N SER A 19 -11.85 0.73 11.48
CA SER A 19 -12.33 1.88 12.28
C SER A 19 -11.30 2.99 12.47
N ALA A 20 -10.06 2.78 12.00
CA ALA A 20 -8.99 3.76 11.99
C ALA A 20 -8.25 3.74 10.64
N PRO A 21 -7.61 4.84 10.20
CA PRO A 21 -6.87 4.88 8.93
C PRO A 21 -5.71 3.87 8.82
N TYR A 22 -5.12 3.48 9.96
CA TYR A 22 -4.08 2.47 10.06
C TYR A 22 -4.49 1.38 11.07
N PRO A 23 -4.29 0.07 10.78
CA PRO A 23 -3.85 -0.48 9.50
C PRO A 23 -4.81 -0.17 8.35
N PRO A 24 -4.33 -0.13 7.09
CA PRO A 24 -5.13 0.38 6.00
C PRO A 24 -6.32 -0.50 5.63
N LEU A 25 -7.34 0.08 4.99
CA LEU A 25 -8.50 -0.66 4.49
C LEU A 25 -8.06 -1.85 3.63
N GLY A 26 -8.73 -3.00 3.79
CA GLY A 26 -8.34 -4.26 3.14
C GLY A 26 -7.34 -5.08 3.94
N PHE A 27 -6.93 -4.64 5.13
CA PHE A 27 -6.17 -5.43 6.11
C PHE A 27 -7.11 -6.24 7.02
N ASN A 28 -6.75 -7.50 7.32
CA ASN A 28 -7.42 -8.34 8.33
C ASN A 28 -6.36 -9.16 9.12
N PRO A 29 -6.21 -8.94 10.43
CA PRO A 29 -5.17 -9.60 11.23
C PRO A 29 -5.47 -11.08 11.50
N PHE A 30 -4.42 -11.85 11.77
CA PHE A 30 -4.50 -13.23 12.27
C PHE A 30 -3.40 -13.49 13.33
N SER A 31 -3.53 -14.58 14.11
CA SER A 31 -2.68 -14.81 15.30
C SER A 31 -1.42 -15.64 15.07
N GLU A 32 -1.35 -16.43 14.00
CA GLU A 32 -0.20 -17.30 13.71
C GLU A 32 1.07 -16.48 13.44
N GLY A 33 2.19 -16.93 14.02
CA GLY A 33 3.45 -16.17 13.98
C GLY A 33 3.40 -14.86 14.76
N ALA A 34 2.59 -14.76 15.83
CA ALA A 34 2.46 -13.55 16.64
C ALA A 34 3.83 -12.95 17.01
N LEU A 35 4.02 -11.67 16.68
CA LEU A 35 5.30 -10.96 16.82
C LEU A 35 5.44 -10.27 18.19
N GLY A 36 4.34 -10.07 18.91
CA GLY A 36 4.31 -9.33 20.18
C GLY A 36 4.34 -7.81 19.97
N ASN A 37 4.38 -7.05 21.07
CA ASN A 37 4.48 -5.58 21.08
C ASN A 37 3.44 -4.78 20.26
N GLY A 38 2.36 -5.40 19.79
CA GLY A 38 1.37 -4.74 18.92
C GLY A 38 1.60 -4.94 17.42
N ASP A 39 2.67 -5.65 17.04
CA ASP A 39 2.90 -6.08 15.67
C ASP A 39 2.17 -7.40 15.39
N THR A 40 1.59 -7.51 14.20
CA THR A 40 0.79 -8.66 13.78
C THR A 40 0.97 -8.93 12.29
N TYR A 41 0.81 -10.19 11.90
CA TYR A 41 0.60 -10.53 10.50
C TYR A 41 -0.88 -10.35 10.14
N GLY A 42 -1.12 -9.99 8.89
CA GLY A 42 -2.48 -9.93 8.37
C GLY A 42 -2.56 -10.22 6.90
N LEU A 43 -3.76 -10.62 6.48
CA LEU A 43 -4.14 -10.66 5.09
C LEU A 43 -4.33 -9.23 4.59
N TYR A 44 -3.78 -8.90 3.44
CA TYR A 44 -4.00 -7.62 2.78
C TYR A 44 -4.47 -7.83 1.35
N TRP A 45 -5.62 -7.28 0.99
CA TRP A 45 -6.12 -7.24 -0.39
C TRP A 45 -5.68 -5.94 -1.07
N PRO A 46 -4.72 -5.97 -2.01
CA PRO A 46 -4.23 -4.77 -2.69
C PRO A 46 -5.32 -4.03 -3.46
N ILE A 47 -5.20 -2.71 -3.59
CA ILE A 47 -6.24 -1.87 -4.20
C ILE A 47 -6.46 -2.22 -5.68
N GLY A 48 -7.69 -2.61 -6.01
CA GLY A 48 -8.10 -3.03 -7.35
C GLY A 48 -7.75 -4.48 -7.67
N ARG A 49 -7.30 -5.26 -6.68
CA ARG A 49 -6.97 -6.69 -6.78
C ARG A 49 -7.84 -7.56 -5.87
N GLU A 50 -9.02 -7.08 -5.51
CA GLU A 50 -9.91 -7.76 -4.55
C GLU A 50 -10.38 -9.13 -5.04
N ALA A 51 -10.34 -9.41 -6.34
CA ALA A 51 -10.64 -10.71 -6.93
C ALA A 51 -9.43 -11.69 -6.97
N SER A 52 -8.26 -11.27 -6.50
CA SER A 52 -7.08 -12.12 -6.31
C SER A 52 -6.92 -12.52 -4.84
N GLU A 53 -6.13 -13.56 -4.57
CA GLU A 53 -5.77 -13.89 -3.19
C GLU A 53 -5.04 -12.72 -2.53
N PRO A 54 -5.21 -12.52 -1.21
CA PRO A 54 -4.47 -11.51 -0.46
C PRO A 54 -2.99 -11.88 -0.35
N ILE A 55 -2.16 -10.85 -0.19
CA ILE A 55 -0.78 -11.01 0.28
C ILE A 55 -0.76 -11.10 1.81
N VAL A 56 0.34 -11.57 2.40
CA VAL A 56 0.56 -11.47 3.84
C VAL A 56 1.54 -10.35 4.13
N VAL A 57 1.09 -9.42 4.96
CA VAL A 57 1.83 -8.25 5.41
C VAL A 57 2.08 -8.35 6.91
N GLU A 58 3.16 -7.75 7.35
CA GLU A 58 3.49 -7.54 8.76
C GLU A 58 3.29 -6.06 9.09
N THR A 59 2.65 -5.76 10.22
CA THR A 59 2.58 -4.38 10.73
C THR A 59 3.81 -4.06 11.55
N TRP A 60 4.39 -2.88 11.34
CA TRP A 60 5.34 -2.24 12.26
C TRP A 60 4.62 -1.05 12.88
N HIS A 61 3.98 -1.29 14.02
CA HIS A 61 3.01 -0.36 14.59
C HIS A 61 3.63 0.97 15.05
N ASP A 62 4.85 0.94 15.60
CA ASP A 62 5.58 2.14 16.02
C ASP A 62 5.96 3.04 14.84
N GLU A 63 6.26 2.44 13.69
CA GLU A 63 6.61 3.17 12.46
C GLU A 63 5.38 3.48 11.59
N TRP A 64 4.21 2.93 11.93
CA TRP A 64 2.99 2.99 11.12
C TRP A 64 3.21 2.45 9.71
N ARG A 65 3.96 1.34 9.59
CA ARG A 65 4.34 0.72 8.31
C ARG A 65 3.81 -0.69 8.14
N LEU A 66 3.61 -1.09 6.88
CA LEU A 66 3.37 -2.49 6.52
C LEU A 66 4.52 -3.02 5.67
N GLN A 67 5.03 -4.20 6.04
CA GLN A 67 6.02 -4.94 5.27
C GLN A 67 5.32 -6.02 4.43
N PRO A 68 5.31 -5.92 3.09
CA PRO A 68 4.68 -6.91 2.21
C PRO A 68 5.61 -8.10 1.96
N ASN A 69 5.76 -8.91 3.01
CA ASN A 69 6.76 -9.98 3.08
C ASN A 69 6.42 -11.19 2.19
N PHE A 70 5.16 -11.63 2.15
CA PHE A 70 4.77 -12.86 1.44
C PHE A 70 3.73 -12.59 0.37
N SER A 71 3.87 -13.24 -0.78
CA SER A 71 2.96 -13.13 -1.92
C SER A 71 1.59 -13.77 -1.70
N SER A 72 1.47 -14.65 -0.70
CA SER A 72 0.26 -15.41 -0.40
C SER A 72 0.29 -15.99 1.01
N LEU A 73 -0.88 -16.40 1.50
CA LEU A 73 -1.00 -17.16 2.74
C LEU A 73 -0.25 -18.51 2.67
N ALA A 74 -0.23 -19.15 1.50
CA ALA A 74 0.49 -20.41 1.32
C ALA A 74 2.01 -20.25 1.52
N ALA A 75 2.59 -19.14 1.05
CA ALA A 75 4.01 -18.84 1.26
C ALA A 75 4.31 -18.57 2.74
N PHE A 76 3.47 -17.80 3.43
CA PHE A 76 3.58 -17.58 4.86
C PHE A 76 3.53 -18.89 5.67
N LEU A 77 2.55 -19.76 5.40
CA LEU A 77 2.39 -21.01 6.16
C LEU A 77 3.57 -21.97 5.99
N ARG A 78 4.22 -21.99 4.82
CA ARG A 78 5.47 -22.76 4.62
C ARG A 78 6.59 -22.22 5.50
N ALA A 79 6.78 -20.90 5.55
CA ALA A 79 7.79 -20.28 6.40
C ALA A 79 7.48 -20.47 7.88
N HIS A 80 6.20 -20.38 8.27
CA HIS A 80 5.77 -20.58 9.65
C HIS A 80 5.98 -22.02 10.12
N ALA A 81 5.68 -23.02 9.28
CA ALA A 81 5.95 -24.42 9.58
C ALA A 81 7.45 -24.68 9.76
N ALA A 82 8.29 -24.13 8.88
CA ALA A 82 9.75 -24.27 8.99
C ALA A 82 10.31 -23.64 10.28
N ALA A 83 9.71 -22.54 10.76
CA ALA A 83 10.10 -21.91 12.02
C ALA A 83 9.72 -22.74 13.27
N GLY A 84 8.64 -23.53 13.19
CA GLY A 84 8.25 -24.46 14.25
C GLY A 84 9.10 -25.73 14.32
N ASP A 85 9.82 -26.03 13.24
CA ASP A 85 10.76 -27.17 13.15
C ASP A 85 12.22 -26.75 13.45
N ALA A 86 12.46 -25.49 13.84
CA ALA A 86 13.80 -24.97 14.12
C ALA A 86 14.38 -25.59 15.41
N GLU A 87 15.62 -26.09 15.35
CA GLU A 87 16.31 -26.71 16.49
C GLU A 87 16.86 -25.67 17.49
N ASP A 88 16.95 -24.40 17.09
CA ASP A 88 17.48 -23.29 17.90
C ASP A 88 16.35 -22.63 18.72
N GLU A 89 16.36 -22.81 20.04
CA GLU A 89 15.36 -22.25 20.99
C GLU A 89 15.25 -20.71 20.93
N ASP A 90 16.30 -20.01 20.47
CA ASP A 90 16.33 -18.55 20.33
C ASP A 90 15.66 -18.04 19.03
N GLU A 91 15.42 -18.93 18.04
CA GLU A 91 14.74 -18.62 16.78
C GLU A 91 13.35 -19.28 16.68
N GLU A 92 12.99 -20.12 17.66
CA GLU A 92 11.73 -20.84 17.73
C GLU A 92 10.54 -19.86 17.71
N GLY A 93 9.71 -19.95 16.67
CA GLY A 93 8.50 -19.15 16.51
C GLY A 93 8.63 -17.85 15.71
N TYR A 94 9.84 -17.40 15.33
CA TYR A 94 9.99 -16.27 14.42
C TYR A 94 9.86 -16.70 12.95
N VAL A 95 8.90 -16.15 12.22
CA VAL A 95 8.70 -16.49 10.80
C VAL A 95 9.76 -15.79 9.95
N ALA A 96 10.73 -16.56 9.45
CA ALA A 96 11.79 -16.05 8.60
C ALA A 96 11.24 -15.35 7.34
N LEU A 97 11.86 -14.23 6.98
CA LEU A 97 11.50 -13.45 5.80
C LEU A 97 11.93 -14.19 4.53
N PRO A 98 11.06 -14.34 3.52
CA PRO A 98 11.35 -15.17 2.36
C PRO A 98 12.37 -14.49 1.44
N THR A 99 13.26 -15.28 0.86
CA THR A 99 14.01 -14.87 -0.32
C THR A 99 13.17 -15.09 -1.59
N LEU A 100 13.66 -14.62 -2.75
CA LEU A 100 13.02 -14.95 -4.03
C LEU A 100 13.10 -16.44 -4.40
N ALA A 101 13.96 -17.23 -3.74
CA ALA A 101 13.97 -18.68 -3.93
C ALA A 101 12.80 -19.34 -3.20
N ASP A 102 12.44 -18.82 -2.02
CA ASP A 102 11.37 -19.35 -1.17
C ASP A 102 9.98 -18.86 -1.62
N ASP A 103 9.92 -17.60 -2.04
CA ASP A 103 8.73 -16.94 -2.57
C ASP A 103 9.11 -16.02 -3.76
N PRO A 104 9.08 -16.55 -5.00
CA PRO A 104 9.45 -15.78 -6.20
C PRO A 104 8.57 -14.56 -6.48
N ALA A 105 7.38 -14.49 -5.87
CA ALA A 105 6.44 -13.40 -6.05
C ALA A 105 6.38 -12.43 -4.84
N SER A 106 7.22 -12.64 -3.81
CA SER A 106 7.27 -11.76 -2.63
C SER A 106 7.57 -10.30 -3.05
N PRO A 107 6.68 -9.33 -2.77
CA PRO A 107 6.91 -7.93 -3.14
C PRO A 107 8.17 -7.37 -2.51
N ARG A 108 8.41 -7.63 -1.22
CA ARG A 108 9.59 -7.12 -0.51
C ARG A 108 10.87 -7.82 -0.97
N ALA A 109 10.86 -9.13 -1.19
CA ALA A 109 12.05 -9.82 -1.71
C ALA A 109 12.43 -9.31 -3.11
N ALA A 110 11.45 -9.07 -3.98
CA ALA A 110 11.65 -8.47 -5.29
C ALA A 110 12.21 -7.04 -5.19
N PHE A 111 11.69 -6.21 -4.29
CA PHE A 111 12.21 -4.87 -4.03
C PHE A 111 13.69 -4.89 -3.57
N LEU A 112 14.03 -5.76 -2.63
CA LEU A 112 15.42 -5.90 -2.14
C LEU A 112 16.36 -6.40 -3.24
N ALA A 113 15.94 -7.39 -4.02
CA ALA A 113 16.70 -7.89 -5.17
C ALA A 113 16.87 -6.84 -6.28
N ALA A 114 15.88 -5.96 -6.47
CA ALA A 114 15.97 -4.85 -7.41
C ALA A 114 17.03 -3.83 -6.97
N ARG A 115 17.09 -3.51 -5.67
CA ARG A 115 18.16 -2.64 -5.12
C ARG A 115 19.55 -3.21 -5.36
N GLU A 116 19.72 -4.52 -5.14
CA GLU A 116 20.99 -5.20 -5.41
C GLU A 116 21.32 -5.21 -6.92
N SER A 117 20.32 -5.43 -7.77
CA SER A 117 20.50 -5.37 -9.24
C SER A 117 20.95 -3.98 -9.70
N ILE A 118 20.42 -2.91 -9.09
CA ILE A 118 20.87 -1.53 -9.35
C ILE A 118 22.32 -1.33 -8.92
N ALA A 119 22.69 -1.82 -7.72
CA ALA A 119 24.07 -1.74 -7.23
C ALA A 119 25.06 -2.47 -8.16
N ARG A 120 24.63 -3.59 -8.76
CA ARG A 120 25.38 -4.36 -9.76
C ARG A 120 25.30 -3.80 -11.19
N GLN A 121 24.76 -2.59 -11.36
CA GLN A 121 24.60 -1.93 -12.66
C GLN A 121 23.76 -2.73 -13.68
N ASN A 122 22.78 -3.50 -13.20
CA ASN A 122 21.81 -4.23 -14.03
C ASN A 122 20.40 -3.62 -13.89
N PRO A 123 20.13 -2.46 -14.51
CA PRO A 123 18.84 -1.78 -14.39
C PRO A 123 17.68 -2.53 -15.04
N ALA A 124 17.94 -3.37 -16.05
CA ALA A 124 16.90 -4.15 -16.72
C ALA A 124 16.29 -5.20 -15.78
N ALA A 125 17.15 -5.93 -15.04
CA ALA A 125 16.68 -6.88 -14.03
C ALA A 125 15.94 -6.16 -12.89
N ALA A 126 16.44 -5.00 -12.45
CA ALA A 126 15.77 -4.21 -11.42
C ALA A 126 14.36 -3.75 -11.83
N ILE A 127 14.20 -3.28 -13.07
CA ILE A 127 12.89 -2.90 -13.62
C ILE A 127 11.94 -4.08 -13.60
N ALA A 128 12.35 -5.25 -14.11
CA ALA A 128 11.50 -6.44 -14.16
C ALA A 128 11.03 -6.90 -12.77
N LEU A 129 11.93 -6.86 -11.78
CA LEU A 129 11.60 -7.21 -10.39
C LEU A 129 10.59 -6.22 -9.78
N LEU A 130 10.77 -4.92 -10.02
CA LEU A 130 9.87 -3.89 -9.51
C LEU A 130 8.50 -3.93 -10.20
N GLU A 131 8.47 -4.13 -11.52
CA GLU A 131 7.22 -4.33 -12.28
C GLU A 131 6.45 -5.56 -11.74
N ALA A 132 7.14 -6.65 -11.41
CA ALA A 132 6.52 -7.84 -10.81
C ALA A 132 5.97 -7.57 -9.40
N ALA A 133 6.73 -6.89 -8.54
CA ALA A 133 6.26 -6.50 -7.20
C ALA A 133 5.01 -5.62 -7.27
N LEU A 134 4.99 -4.65 -8.18
CA LEU A 134 3.89 -3.70 -8.37
C LEU A 134 2.70 -4.31 -9.11
N ALA A 135 2.90 -5.40 -9.85
CA ALA A 135 1.78 -6.19 -10.35
C ALA A 135 1.00 -6.79 -9.19
N LEU A 136 1.68 -7.24 -8.11
CA LEU A 136 1.02 -7.83 -6.95
C LEU A 136 0.51 -6.78 -5.94
N LEU A 137 1.33 -5.77 -5.61
CA LEU A 137 0.98 -4.68 -4.69
C LEU A 137 1.15 -3.33 -5.39
N PRO A 138 0.12 -2.83 -6.09
CA PRO A 138 0.27 -1.64 -6.92
C PRO A 138 0.53 -0.33 -6.17
N GLU A 139 0.18 -0.29 -4.90
CA GLU A 139 0.36 0.84 -3.99
C GLU A 139 1.65 0.76 -3.16
N TYR A 140 2.61 -0.10 -3.54
CA TYR A 140 3.90 -0.22 -2.86
C TYR A 140 4.79 1.01 -3.11
N THR A 141 4.66 2.04 -2.27
CA THR A 141 5.29 3.36 -2.43
C THR A 141 6.82 3.30 -2.62
N ASP A 142 7.54 2.51 -1.81
CA ASP A 142 9.00 2.38 -1.95
C ASP A 142 9.40 1.78 -3.31
N ALA A 143 8.67 0.77 -3.80
CA ALA A 143 8.91 0.15 -5.10
C ALA A 143 8.55 1.08 -6.27
N LEU A 144 7.44 1.84 -6.16
CA LEU A 144 7.06 2.86 -7.14
C LEU A 144 8.14 3.94 -7.27
N ALA A 145 8.61 4.48 -6.15
CA ALA A 145 9.66 5.50 -6.14
C ALA A 145 10.96 5.00 -6.78
N LEU A 146 11.33 3.74 -6.52
CA LEU A 146 12.52 3.12 -7.11
C LEU A 146 12.35 2.86 -8.62
N LEU A 147 11.18 2.37 -9.04
CA LEU A 147 10.87 2.08 -10.45
C LEU A 147 10.85 3.36 -11.28
N HIS A 148 10.23 4.42 -10.77
CA HIS A 148 10.26 5.76 -11.39
C HIS A 148 11.71 6.16 -11.71
N GLY A 149 12.63 6.03 -10.74
CA GLY A 149 14.04 6.36 -10.95
C GLY A 149 14.69 5.54 -12.07
N GLN A 150 14.32 4.26 -12.23
CA GLN A 150 14.84 3.43 -13.32
C GLN A 150 14.24 3.79 -14.69
N TYR A 151 12.93 4.09 -14.76
CA TYR A 151 12.30 4.54 -15.99
C TYR A 151 12.87 5.86 -16.51
N VAL A 152 13.11 6.83 -15.62
CA VAL A 152 13.76 8.10 -15.99
C VAL A 152 15.15 7.84 -16.58
N ARG A 153 15.96 6.98 -15.94
CA ARG A 153 17.30 6.63 -16.45
C ARG A 153 17.27 5.87 -17.77
N ALA A 154 16.23 5.10 -18.02
CA ALA A 154 16.02 4.35 -19.26
C ALA A 154 15.38 5.19 -20.39
N GLY A 155 15.01 6.45 -20.14
CA GLY A 155 14.30 7.29 -21.11
C GLY A 155 12.85 6.87 -21.36
N ARG A 156 12.27 6.05 -20.48
CA ARG A 156 10.87 5.58 -20.54
C ARG A 156 9.94 6.64 -19.92
N THR A 157 9.84 7.80 -20.55
CA THR A 157 9.19 9.00 -19.98
C THR A 157 7.71 8.80 -19.66
N ASP A 158 6.94 8.19 -20.56
CA ASP A 158 5.51 7.99 -20.37
C ASP A 158 5.24 7.04 -19.19
N GLU A 159 6.02 5.97 -19.06
CA GLU A 159 5.90 5.08 -17.90
C GLU A 159 6.40 5.74 -16.61
N ALA A 160 7.45 6.56 -16.67
CA ALA A 160 7.94 7.33 -15.52
C ALA A 160 6.87 8.29 -14.99
N VAL A 161 6.12 8.99 -15.86
CA VAL A 161 5.00 9.84 -15.45
C VAL A 161 3.94 9.05 -14.71
N ARG A 162 3.49 7.92 -15.28
CA ARG A 162 2.44 7.09 -14.66
C ARG A 162 2.86 6.58 -13.29
N VAL A 163 4.10 6.09 -13.16
CA VAL A 163 4.63 5.60 -11.88
C VAL A 163 4.86 6.74 -10.89
N ALA A 164 5.27 7.93 -11.34
CA ALA A 164 5.41 9.09 -10.46
C ALA A 164 4.06 9.52 -9.85
N ILE A 165 3.01 9.61 -10.67
CA ILE A 165 1.65 9.91 -10.21
C ILE A 165 1.18 8.84 -9.22
N GLN A 166 1.35 7.56 -9.56
CA GLN A 166 0.98 6.45 -8.69
C GLN A 166 1.74 6.51 -7.34
N ALA A 167 3.04 6.80 -7.35
CA ALA A 167 3.83 6.97 -6.13
C ALA A 167 3.28 8.10 -5.25
N ILE A 168 2.96 9.25 -5.84
CA ILE A 168 2.47 10.45 -5.12
C ILE A 168 1.15 10.18 -4.40
N ILE A 169 0.28 9.36 -4.99
CA ILE A 169 -1.02 9.03 -4.37
C ILE A 169 -0.96 7.82 -3.45
N SER A 170 0.14 7.07 -3.41
CA SER A 170 0.26 5.84 -2.64
C SER A 170 0.59 6.08 -1.16
N PRO A 171 0.14 5.18 -0.27
CA PRO A 171 0.09 5.43 1.17
C PRO A 171 1.50 5.41 1.81
N PRO A 172 1.72 6.22 2.87
CA PRO A 172 2.99 6.24 3.59
C PRO A 172 3.29 4.91 4.32
N SER A 173 2.26 4.13 4.66
CA SER A 173 2.45 2.81 5.29
C SER A 173 3.29 1.84 4.45
N PHE A 174 3.32 1.99 3.11
CA PHE A 174 4.14 1.17 2.22
C PHE A 174 5.44 1.83 1.74
N GLY A 175 5.80 3.02 2.24
CA GLY A 175 7.05 3.67 1.87
C GLY A 175 7.10 5.17 2.13
N GLY A 176 8.30 5.73 1.95
CA GLY A 176 8.54 7.15 2.20
C GLY A 176 7.91 8.09 1.15
N PRO A 177 7.82 9.40 1.46
CA PRO A 177 7.30 10.39 0.51
C PRO A 177 8.15 10.42 -0.77
N PRO A 178 7.54 10.30 -1.97
CA PRO A 178 8.27 10.18 -3.24
C PRO A 178 8.74 11.54 -3.78
N LEU A 179 9.51 12.28 -2.98
CA LEU A 179 9.94 13.66 -3.27
C LEU A 179 10.66 13.79 -4.62
N LYS A 180 11.51 12.81 -4.98
CA LYS A 180 12.21 12.81 -6.28
C LYS A 180 11.27 12.65 -7.46
N ALA A 181 10.22 11.82 -7.31
CA ALA A 181 9.22 11.63 -8.36
C ALA A 181 8.39 12.90 -8.55
N LEU A 182 7.96 13.53 -7.45
CA LEU A 182 7.26 14.83 -7.50
C LEU A 182 8.12 15.92 -8.14
N GLN A 183 9.38 16.06 -7.71
CA GLN A 183 10.30 17.06 -8.27
C GLN A 183 10.51 16.85 -9.76
N TRP A 184 10.68 15.60 -10.20
CA TRP A 184 10.82 15.28 -11.62
C TRP A 184 9.54 15.54 -12.40
N LEU A 185 8.37 15.13 -11.89
CA LEU A 185 7.07 15.29 -12.56
C LEU A 185 6.74 16.78 -12.82
N ARG A 186 7.11 17.67 -11.91
CA ARG A 186 6.99 19.14 -12.06
C ARG A 186 7.76 19.71 -13.25
N THR A 187 8.82 19.03 -13.69
CA THR A 187 9.60 19.44 -14.86
C THR A 187 9.03 18.93 -16.17
N GLN A 188 8.08 18.01 -16.12
CA GLN A 188 7.45 17.44 -17.31
C GLN A 188 6.37 18.38 -17.86
N PRO A 189 6.26 18.53 -19.19
CA PRO A 189 5.18 19.30 -19.77
C PRO A 189 3.85 18.62 -19.49
N VAL A 190 2.87 19.37 -18.99
CA VAL A 190 1.50 18.88 -18.80
C VAL A 190 0.71 19.13 -20.09
N PRO A 191 0.27 18.10 -20.82
CA PRO A 191 -0.57 18.30 -22.00
C PRO A 191 -1.87 19.03 -21.66
N GLN A 192 -2.38 19.87 -22.56
CA GLN A 192 -3.68 20.54 -22.34
C GLN A 192 -4.85 19.57 -22.20
N THR A 193 -4.72 18.38 -22.79
CA THR A 193 -5.71 17.30 -22.72
C THR A 193 -5.56 16.43 -21.47
N GLU A 194 -4.55 16.67 -20.63
CA GLU A 194 -4.31 15.88 -19.43
C GLU A 194 -5.48 16.02 -18.46
N ARG A 195 -5.93 14.90 -17.91
CA ARG A 195 -7.07 14.80 -17.00
C ARG A 195 -6.69 14.37 -15.60
N ASP A 196 -5.50 13.82 -15.41
CA ASP A 196 -5.02 13.39 -14.11
C ASP A 196 -4.86 14.61 -13.17
N PRO A 197 -5.60 14.64 -12.03
CA PRO A 197 -5.59 15.78 -11.14
C PRO A 197 -4.23 16.00 -10.46
N ILE A 198 -3.47 14.94 -10.23
CA ILE A 198 -2.15 15.02 -9.58
C ILE A 198 -1.14 15.61 -10.54
N TRP A 199 -1.12 15.18 -11.80
CA TRP A 199 -0.20 15.78 -12.78
C TRP A 199 -0.49 17.26 -12.98
N ARG A 200 -1.77 17.64 -13.08
CA ARG A 200 -2.18 19.06 -13.21
C ARG A 200 -1.84 19.90 -11.99
N ALA A 201 -1.90 19.32 -10.80
CA ALA A 201 -1.66 20.03 -9.54
C ALA A 201 -0.26 19.83 -8.96
N CYS A 202 0.63 19.06 -9.60
CA CYS A 202 1.93 18.69 -9.04
C CYS A 202 2.81 19.91 -8.68
N GLY A 203 2.63 21.05 -9.37
CA GLY A 203 3.27 22.32 -9.01
C GLY A 203 2.95 22.80 -7.59
N GLN A 204 1.77 22.46 -7.06
CA GLN A 204 1.24 22.92 -5.77
C GLN A 204 1.63 22.03 -4.59
N LEU A 205 2.01 20.77 -4.84
CA LEU A 205 2.28 19.77 -3.79
C LEU A 205 3.71 19.85 -3.26
N SER A 206 3.93 19.75 -1.96
CA SER A 206 5.26 19.74 -1.34
C SER A 206 5.67 18.36 -0.79
N LEU A 207 4.69 17.54 -0.41
CA LEU A 207 4.79 16.27 0.31
C LEU A 207 5.61 16.36 1.61
N ASN A 208 5.59 17.53 2.25
CA ASN A 208 6.14 17.73 3.58
C ASN A 208 4.97 17.80 4.55
N PHE A 209 4.88 16.82 5.46
CA PHE A 209 3.79 16.69 6.43
C PHE A 209 4.35 16.80 7.85
N GLY A 210 3.51 17.24 8.80
CA GLY A 210 3.90 17.52 10.17
C GLY A 210 4.66 18.83 10.35
N GLY A 211 4.70 19.31 11.60
CA GLY A 211 5.53 20.45 12.00
C GLY A 211 5.09 21.84 11.52
N SER A 212 3.97 21.92 10.78
CA SER A 212 3.36 23.20 10.36
C SER A 212 1.91 23.30 10.83
N LYS A 213 1.47 24.51 11.14
CA LYS A 213 0.05 24.78 11.48
C LYS A 213 -0.85 24.65 10.25
N GLU A 214 -0.33 24.90 9.07
CA GLU A 214 -1.06 24.87 7.81
C GLU A 214 -0.23 24.17 6.75
N ASN A 215 -0.90 23.41 5.89
CA ASN A 215 -0.30 22.69 4.78
C ASN A 215 -1.22 22.75 3.56
N ALA A 216 -0.71 23.30 2.46
CA ALA A 216 -1.46 23.49 1.22
C ALA A 216 -1.66 22.18 0.44
N ASP A 217 -0.97 21.10 0.80
CA ASP A 217 -1.11 19.81 0.15
C ASP A 217 -2.48 19.18 0.42
N TYR A 218 -3.01 19.24 1.66
CA TYR A 218 -4.26 18.55 1.99
C TYR A 218 -5.46 18.97 1.13
N PRO A 219 -5.74 20.27 0.90
CA PRO A 219 -6.82 20.68 -0.01
C PRO A 219 -6.60 20.21 -1.45
N VAL A 220 -5.36 20.18 -1.92
CA VAL A 220 -5.03 19.70 -3.28
C VAL A 220 -5.30 18.19 -3.40
N LEU A 221 -4.88 17.40 -2.41
CA LEU A 221 -5.13 15.96 -2.38
C LEU A 221 -6.64 15.66 -2.27
N LEU A 222 -7.38 16.40 -1.45
CA LEU A 222 -8.83 16.21 -1.32
C LEU A 222 -9.57 16.54 -2.63
N ALA A 223 -9.21 17.63 -3.31
CA ALA A 223 -9.78 17.97 -4.61
C ALA A 223 -9.42 16.93 -5.69
N ALA A 224 -8.23 16.33 -5.61
CA ALA A 224 -7.83 15.24 -6.50
C ALA A 224 -8.65 13.96 -6.25
N ILE A 225 -8.99 13.64 -4.99
CA ILE A 225 -9.93 12.54 -4.67
C ILE A 225 -11.27 12.78 -5.36
N ASP A 226 -11.85 13.97 -5.20
CA ASP A 226 -13.15 14.31 -5.80
C ASP A 226 -13.09 14.20 -7.33
N THR A 227 -12.01 14.71 -7.94
CA THR A 227 -11.81 14.62 -9.39
C THR A 227 -11.70 13.17 -9.86
N TYR A 228 -10.97 12.29 -9.16
CA TYR A 228 -10.91 10.87 -9.52
C TYR A 228 -12.27 10.19 -9.41
N LEU A 229 -13.09 10.55 -8.42
CA LEU A 229 -14.45 10.02 -8.25
C LEU A 229 -15.38 10.48 -9.38
N GLU A 230 -15.32 11.75 -9.77
CA GLU A 230 -16.08 12.30 -10.91
C GLU A 230 -15.71 11.61 -12.23
N GLN A 231 -14.44 11.22 -12.38
CA GLN A 231 -13.95 10.47 -13.53
C GLN A 231 -14.30 8.97 -13.50
N GLY A 232 -14.90 8.47 -12.41
CA GLY A 232 -15.13 7.04 -12.20
C GLY A 232 -13.85 6.24 -11.96
N ASN A 233 -12.71 6.90 -11.69
CA ASN A 233 -11.44 6.26 -11.39
C ASN A 233 -11.36 5.89 -9.90
N TYR A 234 -12.20 4.94 -9.49
CA TYR A 234 -12.30 4.51 -8.09
C TYR A 234 -11.00 3.94 -7.55
N ARG A 235 -10.14 3.36 -8.40
CA ARG A 235 -8.84 2.82 -7.98
C ARG A 235 -7.90 3.92 -7.48
N CYS A 236 -7.70 4.98 -8.27
CA CYS A 236 -6.88 6.11 -7.86
C CYS A 236 -7.54 6.88 -6.70
N ALA A 237 -8.86 7.03 -6.70
CA ALA A 237 -9.59 7.63 -5.58
C ALA A 237 -9.37 6.85 -4.27
N SER A 238 -9.58 5.53 -4.26
CA SER A 238 -9.35 4.69 -3.08
C SER A 238 -7.92 4.73 -2.59
N THR A 239 -6.94 4.74 -3.51
CA THR A 239 -5.52 4.86 -3.15
C THR A 239 -5.24 6.18 -2.46
N LEU A 240 -5.68 7.29 -3.07
CA LEU A 240 -5.44 8.62 -2.50
C LEU A 240 -6.23 8.88 -1.23
N MET A 241 -7.44 8.30 -1.08
CA MET A 241 -8.20 8.38 0.17
C MET A 241 -7.48 7.69 1.32
N GLN A 242 -6.89 6.52 1.07
CA GLN A 242 -6.10 5.81 2.08
C GLN A 242 -4.89 6.66 2.51
N THR A 243 -4.14 7.19 1.54
CA THR A 243 -3.01 8.10 1.77
C THR A 243 -3.41 9.35 2.55
N TYR A 244 -4.51 10.00 2.15
CA TYR A 244 -5.01 11.18 2.82
C TYR A 244 -5.39 10.89 4.29
N ALA A 245 -6.07 9.77 4.54
CA ALA A 245 -6.49 9.39 5.88
C ALA A 245 -5.28 9.09 6.79
N GLU A 246 -4.29 8.34 6.30
CA GLU A 246 -3.04 8.06 7.02
C GLU A 246 -2.31 9.37 7.34
N LEU A 247 -2.09 10.23 6.35
CA LEU A 247 -1.40 11.52 6.52
C LEU A 247 -2.14 12.47 7.47
N MET A 248 -3.47 12.53 7.41
CA MET A 248 -4.26 13.42 8.27
C MET A 248 -4.32 12.90 9.71
N SER A 249 -4.33 11.57 9.89
CA SER A 249 -4.32 10.95 11.22
C SER A 249 -2.99 11.10 11.97
N ALA A 250 -1.89 11.31 11.25
CA ALA A 250 -0.60 11.65 11.83
C ALA A 250 -0.53 13.11 12.33
N GLU A 251 -1.43 13.98 11.89
CA GLU A 251 -1.50 15.37 12.35
C GLU A 251 -2.28 15.49 13.67
N THR A 252 -2.02 16.57 14.41
CA THR A 252 -2.72 16.84 15.68
C THR A 252 -4.23 17.03 15.49
N VAL A 253 -5.03 16.73 16.52
CA VAL A 253 -6.50 16.93 16.51
C VAL A 253 -6.89 18.35 16.06
N SER A 254 -6.23 19.39 16.60
CA SER A 254 -6.52 20.78 16.22
C SER A 254 -6.15 21.12 14.78
N PHE A 255 -5.25 20.36 14.16
CA PHE A 255 -4.99 20.46 12.72
C PHE A 255 -6.13 19.80 11.95
N GLN A 256 -6.51 18.58 12.31
CA GLN A 256 -7.63 17.85 11.69
C GLN A 256 -8.93 18.68 11.70
N GLU A 257 -9.29 19.27 12.84
CA GLU A 257 -10.46 20.16 13.00
C GLU A 257 -10.41 21.37 12.06
N ARG A 258 -9.22 21.97 11.86
CA ARG A 258 -9.03 23.12 10.96
C ARG A 258 -9.34 22.77 9.50
N TYR A 259 -9.07 21.52 9.11
CA TYR A 259 -9.38 21.00 7.78
C TYR A 259 -10.74 20.32 7.70
N GLY A 260 -11.53 20.34 8.79
CA GLY A 260 -12.85 19.70 8.83
C GLY A 260 -12.80 18.18 8.69
N PHE A 261 -11.68 17.54 9.07
CA PHE A 261 -11.51 16.11 9.00
C PHE A 261 -12.17 15.42 10.19
N ASP A 262 -13.22 14.63 9.91
CA ASP A 262 -13.81 13.69 10.86
C ASP A 262 -13.43 12.25 10.44
N PRO A 263 -12.62 11.52 11.24
CA PRO A 263 -12.14 10.19 10.89
C PRO A 263 -13.27 9.20 10.58
N ALA A 264 -14.34 9.19 11.38
CA ALA A 264 -15.44 8.24 11.22
C ALA A 264 -16.20 8.47 9.90
N THR A 265 -16.53 9.72 9.59
CA THR A 265 -17.17 10.10 8.32
C THR A 265 -16.26 9.78 7.13
N PHE A 266 -14.96 10.05 7.25
CA PHE A 266 -14.02 9.77 6.17
C PHE A 266 -13.86 8.28 5.90
N ILE A 267 -13.77 7.46 6.95
CA ILE A 267 -13.72 5.99 6.84
C ILE A 267 -15.00 5.43 6.23
N ALA A 268 -16.18 5.92 6.64
CA ALA A 268 -17.45 5.53 6.03
C ALA A 268 -17.49 5.86 4.53
N ARG A 269 -16.96 7.03 4.15
CA ARG A 269 -16.79 7.43 2.74
C ARG A 269 -15.81 6.49 2.02
N GLN A 270 -14.69 6.13 2.63
CA GLN A 270 -13.69 5.22 2.05
C GLN A 270 -14.27 3.82 1.79
N LEU A 271 -15.05 3.29 2.75
CA LEU A 271 -15.77 2.03 2.59
C LEU A 271 -16.76 2.09 1.42
N ALA A 272 -17.56 3.16 1.33
CA ALA A 272 -18.50 3.37 0.23
C ALA A 272 -17.81 3.43 -1.14
N VAL A 273 -16.70 4.17 -1.24
CA VAL A 273 -15.89 4.25 -2.48
C VAL A 273 -15.27 2.89 -2.81
N SER A 274 -14.76 2.15 -1.82
CA SER A 274 -14.20 0.82 -2.04
C SER A 274 -15.24 -0.14 -2.64
N ALA A 275 -16.52 -0.01 -2.28
CA ALA A 275 -17.58 -0.84 -2.81
C ALA A 275 -17.86 -0.60 -4.31
N ALA A 276 -17.41 0.53 -4.86
CA ALA A 276 -17.49 0.84 -6.28
C ALA A 276 -16.25 0.36 -7.08
N LEU A 277 -15.26 -0.27 -6.43
CA LEU A 277 -14.11 -0.85 -7.13
C LEU A 277 -14.57 -1.99 -8.06
N PRO A 278 -13.97 -2.14 -9.25
CA PRO A 278 -14.40 -3.13 -10.24
C PRO A 278 -14.38 -4.58 -9.75
N GLN A 279 -13.50 -4.91 -8.80
CA GLN A 279 -13.32 -6.26 -8.26
C GLN A 279 -14.03 -6.47 -6.90
N GLY A 280 -14.86 -5.50 -6.50
CA GLY A 280 -15.66 -5.54 -5.28
C GLY A 280 -15.03 -4.78 -4.11
N SER A 281 -15.80 -4.70 -3.01
CA SER A 281 -15.42 -3.96 -1.80
C SER A 281 -14.20 -4.56 -1.10
N ARG A 282 -13.40 -3.67 -0.49
CA ARG A 282 -12.25 -3.99 0.38
C ARG A 282 -12.60 -4.08 1.86
N ASP A 283 -13.89 -4.05 2.22
CA ASP A 283 -14.37 -4.08 3.61
C ASP A 283 -14.24 -5.50 4.22
N PRO A 284 -13.32 -5.72 5.19
CA PRO A 284 -13.13 -7.04 5.80
C PRO A 284 -14.37 -7.55 6.53
N ALA A 285 -15.23 -6.67 7.07
CA ALA A 285 -16.43 -7.08 7.78
C ALA A 285 -17.42 -7.81 6.85
N ARG A 286 -17.41 -7.49 5.55
CA ARG A 286 -18.24 -8.17 4.55
C ARG A 286 -17.78 -9.57 4.20
N LEU A 287 -16.53 -9.96 4.52
CA LEU A 287 -16.03 -11.31 4.29
C LEU A 287 -16.86 -12.35 5.05
N TRP A 288 -17.28 -11.99 6.26
CA TRP A 288 -17.96 -12.89 7.20
C TRP A 288 -19.49 -12.72 7.19
N SER A 289 -19.95 -11.57 6.70
CA SER A 289 -21.38 -11.23 6.64
C SER A 289 -22.17 -12.05 5.61
N ASN A 290 -21.49 -12.68 4.65
CA ASN A 290 -22.12 -13.56 3.64
C ASN A 290 -22.24 -15.02 4.10
N GLY A 291 -22.15 -15.28 5.40
CA GLY A 291 -22.54 -16.55 6.02
C GLY A 291 -24.05 -16.79 5.91
N LEU A 292 -24.50 -17.21 4.71
CA LEU A 292 -25.45 -18.30 4.66
C LEU A 292 -24.76 -19.53 5.27
N ALA A 293 -25.46 -20.12 6.23
CA ALA A 293 -25.15 -21.36 6.94
C ALA A 293 -24.77 -22.54 6.02
#